data_AF-A0A940B9X2-F1
#
_entry.id   AF-A0A940B9X2-F1
#
_cell.length_a   1.000
_cell.length_b   1.000
_cell.length_c   1.000
_cell.angle_alpha   90.00
_cell.angle_beta   90.00
_cell.angle_gamma   90.00
#
_symmetry.space_group_name_H-M   'P 1'
#
loop_
_entity.id
_entity.type
_entity.pdbx_description
1 polymer ?
#
loop_
_entity_poly.entity_id
_entity_poly.type
_entity_poly.pdbx_seq_one_letter_code
_entity_poly.pdbx_strand_id
1 'polypeptide(L)' 'MKKVLFAILVLACVAGLSSCTKKCYCKATLNGEELAGKTVDNDSGKACSTYNYKATVLGQSVEYKCSPSL' A
#
# COMPACT_ATOMS: atom_id res chain seq x y z
N MET A 1 -6.20 19.65 -37.02
CA MET A 1 -6.77 18.54 -36.22
C MET A 1 -5.69 17.92 -35.29
N LYS A 2 -5.18 18.67 -34.30
CA LYS A 2 -4.06 18.20 -33.44
C LYS A 2 -4.20 18.60 -31.96
N LYS A 3 -5.31 19.24 -31.58
CA LYS A 3 -5.52 19.81 -30.23
C LYS A 3 -6.52 19.02 -29.36
N VAL A 4 -7.11 17.95 -29.89
CA VAL A 4 -8.19 17.20 -29.21
C VAL A 4 -7.64 16.04 -28.35
N LEU A 5 -6.39 15.62 -28.57
CA LEU A 5 -5.80 14.49 -27.83
C LEU A 5 -5.28 14.85 -26.42
N PHE A 6 -5.14 16.14 -26.09
CA PHE A 6 -4.66 16.55 -24.76
C PHE A 6 -5.76 16.63 -23.70
N ALA A 7 -7.03 16.71 -24.10
CA ALA A 7 -8.15 16.81 -23.15
C ALA A 7 -8.56 15.45 -22.55
N ILE A 8 -8.24 14.34 -23.21
CA ILE A 8 -8.62 12.99 -22.74
C ILE A 8 -7.65 12.49 -21.65
N LEU A 9 -6.41 12.98 -21.62
CA LEU A 9 -5.43 12.58 -20.60
C LEU A 9 -5.72 13.17 -19.21
N VAL A 10 -6.50 14.24 -19.12
CA VAL A 10 -6.84 14.89 -17.84
C VAL A 10 -8.07 14.26 -17.18
N LEU A 11 -8.94 13.62 -17.95
CA LEU A 11 -10.11 12.89 -17.40
C LEU A 11 -9.77 11.48 -16.88
N ALA A 12 -8.59 10.95 -17.20
CA ALA A 12 -8.14 9.67 -16.66
C ALA A 12 -7.65 9.74 -15.19
N CYS A 13 -7.49 10.94 -14.63
CA CYS A 13 -7.11 11.12 -13.22
C CYS A 13 -8.31 11.17 -12.26
N VAL A 14 -9.54 11.32 -12.75
CA VAL A 14 -10.76 11.30 -11.90
C VAL A 14 -11.40 9.91 -11.80
N ALA A 15 -10.86 8.93 -12.53
CA ALA A 15 -11.13 7.51 -12.32
C ALA A 15 -10.01 6.84 -11.49
N GLY A 16 -9.34 7.61 -10.62
CA GLY A 16 -8.50 7.10 -9.54
C GLY A 16 -9.37 6.39 -8.51
N LEU A 17 -9.85 5.22 -8.93
CA LEU A 17 -10.67 4.27 -8.22
C LEU A 17 -10.28 4.23 -6.75
N SER A 18 -11.21 4.70 -5.94
CA SER A 18 -11.33 4.48 -4.50
C SER A 18 -11.50 3.00 -4.14
N SER A 19 -11.04 2.06 -4.99
CA SER A 19 -10.91 0.63 -4.69
C SER A 19 -9.66 0.35 -3.86
N CYS A 20 -9.30 1.28 -2.97
CA CYS A 20 -8.51 0.91 -1.81
C CYS A 20 -9.41 -0.05 -1.02
N THR A 21 -9.14 -1.35 -1.10
CA THR A 21 -9.71 -2.27 -0.12
C THR A 21 -9.49 -1.62 1.23
N LYS A 22 -10.57 -1.35 1.96
CA LYS A 22 -10.50 -0.79 3.30
C LYS A 22 -9.78 -1.72 4.27
N LYS A 23 -9.24 -2.85 3.80
CA LYS A 23 -8.51 -3.84 4.57
C LYS A 23 -7.09 -3.95 4.04
N CYS A 24 -6.14 -3.76 4.93
CA CYS A 24 -4.73 -3.97 4.66
C CYS A 24 -4.29 -5.24 5.38
N TYR A 25 -3.68 -6.18 4.68
CA TYR A 25 -2.94 -7.27 5.33
C TYR A 25 -1.54 -6.77 5.66
N CYS A 26 -1.20 -6.78 6.94
CA CYS A 26 0.11 -6.39 7.44
C CYS A 26 0.83 -7.61 8.01
N LYS A 27 2.06 -7.83 7.56
CA LYS A 27 2.94 -8.90 8.03
C LYS A 27 4.19 -8.34 8.70
N ALA A 28 4.53 -8.92 9.85
CA ALA A 28 5.77 -8.71 10.55
C ALA A 28 6.73 -9.84 10.20
N THR A 29 7.92 -9.48 9.76
CA THR A 29 9.00 -10.41 9.42
C THR A 29 10.27 -10.07 10.20
N LEU A 30 10.97 -11.09 10.66
CA LEU A 30 12.28 -10.98 11.30
C LEU A 30 13.28 -11.78 10.47
N ASN A 31 14.33 -11.13 9.97
CA ASN A 31 15.33 -11.70 9.07
C ASN A 31 14.71 -12.38 7.81
N GLY A 32 13.54 -11.90 7.38
CA GLY A 32 12.81 -12.45 6.23
C GLY A 32 11.81 -13.57 6.59
N GLU A 33 11.83 -14.08 7.81
CA GLU A 33 10.86 -15.06 8.29
C GLU A 33 9.60 -14.36 8.83
N GLU A 34 8.42 -14.84 8.44
CA GLU A 34 7.14 -14.29 8.92
C GLU A 34 6.91 -14.71 10.37
N LEU A 35 6.76 -13.72 11.25
CA LEU A 35 6.43 -13.95 12.65
C LEU A 35 4.92 -13.95 12.86
N ALA A 36 4.23 -13.01 12.23
CA ALA A 36 2.79 -12.82 12.37
C ALA A 36 2.25 -11.98 11.22
N GLY A 37 0.98 -12.20 10.88
CA GLY A 37 0.24 -11.36 9.95
C GLY A 37 -1.18 -11.10 10.44
N LYS A 38 -1.69 -9.90 10.18
CA LYS A 38 -3.07 -9.54 10.50
C LYS A 38 -3.66 -8.62 9.45
N THR A 39 -4.96 -8.76 9.24
CA THR A 39 -5.74 -7.81 8.46
C THR A 39 -6.21 -6.68 9.35
N VAL A 40 -5.97 -5.44 8.94
CA VAL A 40 -6.43 -4.22 9.63
C VAL A 40 -7.34 -3.42 8.73
N ASP A 41 -8.42 -2.89 9.28
CA ASP A 41 -9.24 -1.92 8.58
C ASP A 41 -8.49 -0.58 8.51
N ASN A 42 -8.30 -0.09 7.30
CA ASN A 42 -7.69 1.19 6.97
C ASN A 42 -8.78 2.16 6.55
N ASP A 43 -9.34 2.83 7.56
CA ASP A 43 -10.41 3.80 7.39
C ASP A 43 -9.88 5.22 7.07
N SER A 44 -8.56 5.39 7.01
CA SER A 44 -7.90 6.69 6.84
C SER A 44 -7.74 7.15 5.39
N GLY A 45 -8.16 6.33 4.40
CA GLY A 45 -7.98 6.63 2.98
C GLY A 45 -6.53 6.68 2.50
N LYS A 46 -5.57 6.30 3.37
CA LYS A 46 -4.13 6.23 3.04
C LYS A 46 -3.83 4.91 2.34
N ALA A 47 -2.82 4.86 1.48
CA ALA A 47 -2.39 3.59 0.90
C ALA A 47 -1.81 2.67 1.97
N CYS A 48 -2.09 1.35 1.91
CA CYS A 48 -1.55 0.38 2.88
C CYS A 48 -0.02 0.42 2.99
N SER A 49 0.68 0.73 1.89
CA SER A 49 2.13 0.86 1.85
C SER A 49 2.69 1.96 2.75
N THR A 50 1.87 2.94 3.15
CA THR A 50 2.29 4.01 4.07
C THR A 50 2.58 3.49 5.48
N TYR A 51 2.09 2.31 5.83
CA TYR A 51 2.35 1.64 7.11
C TYR A 51 3.59 0.74 7.06
N ASN A 52 4.30 0.68 5.93
CA ASN A 52 5.52 -0.12 5.81
C ASN A 52 6.61 0.45 6.71
N TYR A 53 7.28 -0.43 7.44
CA TYR A 53 8.40 -0.09 8.30
C TYR A 53 9.52 -1.11 8.11
N LYS A 54 10.76 -0.65 8.13
CA LYS A 54 11.95 -1.49 8.11
C LYS A 54 12.97 -0.91 9.07
N ALA A 55 13.49 -1.73 9.95
CA ALA A 55 14.57 -1.36 10.86
C ALA A 55 15.55 -2.52 11.03
N THR A 56 16.77 -2.16 11.40
CA THR A 56 17.78 -3.12 11.81
C THR A 56 18.09 -2.89 13.27
N VAL A 57 17.86 -3.90 14.11
CA VAL A 57 18.09 -3.84 15.56
C VAL A 57 19.00 -5.00 15.93
N LEU A 58 20.15 -4.70 16.55
CA LEU A 58 21.13 -5.71 16.97
C LEU A 58 21.54 -6.67 15.83
N GLY A 59 21.69 -6.14 14.61
CA GLY A 59 22.05 -6.92 13.42
C GLY A 59 20.91 -7.73 12.82
N GLN A 60 19.72 -7.71 13.42
CA GLN A 60 18.52 -8.38 12.90
C GLN A 60 17.65 -7.41 12.12
N SER A 61 17.15 -7.84 10.96
CA SER A 61 16.27 -7.04 10.09
C SER A 61 14.82 -7.28 10.49
N VAL A 62 14.17 -6.26 11.05
CA VAL A 62 12.74 -6.25 11.33
C VAL A 62 12.04 -5.52 10.20
N GLU A 63 11.11 -6.18 9.54
CA GLU A 63 10.30 -5.61 8.47
C GLU A 63 8.82 -5.77 8.81
N TYR A 64 8.07 -4.68 8.71
CA TYR A 64 6.62 -4.65 8.79
C TYR A 64 6.10 -4.17 7.42
N LYS A 65 5.39 -5.04 6.69
CA LYS A 65 4.88 -4.73 5.36
C LYS A 65 3.37 -4.89 5.31
N CYS A 66 2.70 -3.84 4.87
CA CYS A 66 1.27 -3.79 4.67
C CYS A 66 0.95 -3.71 3.17
N SER A 67 0.00 -4.51 2.73
CA SER A 67 -0.49 -4.54 1.35
C SER A 67 -2.02 -4.62 1.35
N PRO A 68 -2.70 -4.14 0.29
CA PRO A 68 -4.14 -4.32 0.18
C PRO A 68 -4.49 -5.81 0.30
N SER A 69 -5.41 -6.18 1.18
CA SER A 69 -5.97 -7.53 1.12
C SER A 69 -6.97 -7.57 -0.02
N LEU A 70 -6.83 -8.52 -0.93
CA LEU A 70 -7.85 -8.79 -1.96
C LEU A 70 -9.08 -9.44 -1.30
#